data_AF-A0A381E632-F1
#
_entry.id   AF-A0A381E632-F1
#
_cell.length_a   1.000
_cell.length_b   1.000
_cell.length_c   1.000
_cell.angle_alpha   90.00
_cell.angle_beta   90.00
_cell.angle_gamma   90.00
#
_symmetry.space_group_name_H-M   'P 1'
#
loop_
_entity.id
_entity.type
_entity.pdbx_description
1 polymer ?
#
loop_
_entity_poly.entity_id
_entity_poly.type
_entity_poly.pdbx_seq_one_letter_code
_entity_poly.pdbx_strand_id
1 'polypeptide(L)'
;MTNDETDTTNYGNSVIEFGSCANGDAVCFDYRERNHDPKIVLMLHDEYIKDENGEDKMILIPIADSFDAFMDMLYDPKKEG
;
A
#
# COMPACT_ATOMS: atom_id res chain seq x y z
N MET A 1 20.82 11.10 8.95
CA MET A 1 19.91 10.18 8.23
C MET A 1 19.32 11.02 7.13
N THR A 2 19.65 10.72 5.88
CA THR A 2 19.16 11.47 4.73
C THR A 2 17.67 11.21 4.61
N ASN A 3 16.86 12.25 4.74
CA ASN A 3 15.51 12.24 4.18
C ASN A 3 15.71 11.96 2.68
N ASP A 4 15.40 10.75 2.23
CA ASP A 4 15.35 10.45 0.81
C ASP A 4 14.29 11.38 0.23
N GLU A 5 14.71 12.34 -0.60
CA GLU A 5 13.85 13.32 -1.28
C GLU A 5 12.87 12.66 -2.29
N THR A 6 12.70 11.33 -2.24
CA THR A 6 11.86 10.53 -3.13
C THR A 6 10.75 9.79 -2.39
N ASP A 7 10.65 9.88 -1.06
CA ASP A 7 9.54 9.27 -0.33
C ASP A 7 8.25 10.10 -0.50
N THR A 8 7.49 9.78 -1.53
CA THR A 8 6.21 10.42 -1.84
C THR A 8 5.06 9.94 -0.94
N THR A 9 5.31 9.01 -0.02
CA THR A 9 4.27 8.28 0.73
C THR A 9 4.33 8.47 2.25
N ASN A 10 5.35 9.16 2.75
CA ASN A 10 5.72 9.28 4.16
C ASN A 10 6.03 7.92 4.85
N TYR A 11 6.21 6.83 4.10
CA TYR A 11 6.52 5.49 4.60
C TYR A 11 7.90 4.97 4.18
N GLY A 12 8.68 5.78 3.49
CA GLY A 12 9.98 5.42 2.92
C GLY A 12 9.86 4.20 2.02
N ASN A 13 10.92 3.38 2.02
CA ASN A 13 10.94 2.14 1.25
C ASN A 13 10.19 0.96 1.91
N SER A 14 9.31 1.23 2.90
CA SER A 14 8.56 0.18 3.61
C SER A 14 7.16 -0.06 3.05
N VAL A 15 6.61 0.90 2.30
CA VAL A 15 5.35 0.75 1.59
C VAL A 15 5.58 1.14 0.13
N ILE A 16 5.44 0.18 -0.78
CA ILE A 16 5.85 0.33 -2.18
C ILE A 16 4.64 0.19 -3.08
N GLU A 17 4.31 1.26 -3.81
CA GLU A 17 3.29 1.24 -4.85
C GLU A 17 3.63 0.23 -5.96
N PHE A 18 2.63 -0.53 -6.40
CA PHE A 18 2.72 -1.36 -7.60
C PHE A 18 1.53 -1.21 -8.55
N GLY A 19 0.50 -0.46 -8.17
CA GLY A 19 -0.64 -0.15 -9.01
C GLY A 19 -1.24 1.21 -8.67
N SER A 20 -1.18 2.14 -9.62
CA SER A 20 -1.77 3.47 -9.46
C SER A 20 -3.28 3.45 -9.71
N CYS A 21 -4.03 4.11 -8.85
CA CYS A 21 -5.46 4.36 -8.98
C CYS A 21 -5.72 5.80 -9.45
N ALA A 22 -6.98 6.14 -9.75
CA ALA A 22 -7.36 7.52 -9.99
C ALA A 22 -7.15 8.37 -8.71
N ASN A 23 -6.98 9.69 -8.88
CA ASN A 23 -6.77 10.64 -7.78
C ASN A 23 -5.45 10.46 -6.98
N GLY A 24 -4.47 9.74 -7.53
CA GLY A 24 -3.16 9.58 -6.86
C GLY A 24 -3.14 8.51 -5.77
N ASP A 25 -4.28 7.88 -5.47
CA ASP A 25 -4.34 6.70 -4.62
C ASP A 25 -3.56 5.54 -5.25
N ALA A 26 -3.09 4.61 -4.43
CA ALA A 26 -2.23 3.53 -4.89
C ALA A 26 -2.48 2.22 -4.15
N VAL A 27 -2.39 1.11 -4.88
CA VAL A 27 -2.26 -0.22 -4.28
C VAL A 27 -0.77 -0.48 -4.03
N CYS A 28 -0.44 -0.85 -2.79
CA CYS A 28 0.94 -0.96 -2.33
C CYS A 28 1.21 -2.30 -1.65
N PHE A 29 2.46 -2.74 -1.71
CA PHE A 29 3.03 -3.73 -0.83
C PHE A 29 3.41 -3.07 0.49
N ASP A 30 2.93 -3.60 1.62
CA ASP A 30 3.28 -3.14 2.96
C ASP A 30 4.25 -4.13 3.63
N TYR A 31 5.52 -3.74 3.70
CA TYR A 31 6.63 -4.52 4.25
C TYR A 31 6.92 -4.23 5.72
N ARG A 32 6.15 -3.36 6.40
CA ARG A 32 6.46 -2.94 7.77
C ARG A 32 6.49 -4.09 8.79
N GLU A 33 5.77 -5.17 8.51
CA GLU A 33 5.72 -6.37 9.35
C GLU A 33 6.41 -7.60 8.74
N ARG A 34 6.45 -7.71 7.40
CA ARG A 34 6.85 -8.94 6.69
C ARG A 34 7.63 -8.62 5.42
N ASN A 35 8.81 -9.24 5.25
CA ASN A 35 9.72 -8.94 4.14
C ASN A 35 9.47 -9.76 2.87
N HIS A 36 8.90 -10.97 2.97
CA HIS A 36 8.75 -11.91 1.85
C HIS A 36 7.29 -12.19 1.47
N ASP A 37 6.35 -11.79 2.32
CA ASP A 37 4.92 -11.97 2.12
C ASP A 37 4.19 -10.71 2.67
N PRO A 38 4.38 -9.56 2.02
CA PRO A 38 3.81 -8.29 2.46
C PRO A 38 2.29 -8.31 2.35
N LYS A 39 1.64 -7.50 3.20
CA LYS A 39 0.20 -7.20 3.01
C LYS A 39 0.02 -6.38 1.75
N ILE A 40 -1.17 -6.47 1.17
CA ILE A 40 -1.62 -5.55 0.13
C ILE A 40 -2.53 -4.51 0.76
N VAL A 41 -2.21 -3.24 0.56
CA VAL A 41 -2.95 -2.10 1.12
C VAL A 41 -3.35 -1.11 0.02
N LEU A 42 -4.46 -0.41 0.22
CA LEU A 42 -4.79 0.81 -0.52
C LEU A 42 -4.25 2.00 0.28
N MET A 43 -3.43 2.81 -0.37
CA MET A 43 -2.93 4.08 0.14
C MET A 43 -3.81 5.21 -0.39
N LEU A 44 -4.33 6.04 0.51
CA LEU A 44 -5.08 7.25 0.17
C LEU A 44 -4.14 8.45 0.16
N HIS A 45 -3.99 9.09 -1.00
CA HIS A 45 -2.98 10.15 -1.19
C HIS A 45 -3.34 11.48 -0.52
N ASP A 46 -4.64 11.77 -0.40
CA ASP A 46 -5.15 13.06 0.09
C ASP A 46 -5.61 13.02 1.56
N GLU A 47 -5.59 11.85 2.19
CA GLU A 47 -6.07 11.63 3.56
C GLU A 47 -4.94 11.25 4.50
N TYR A 48 -4.85 11.93 5.65
CA TYR A 48 -3.73 11.81 6.59
C TYR A 48 -4.20 11.54 8.01
N ILE A 49 -3.42 10.73 8.74
CA ILE A 49 -3.52 10.53 10.18
C ILE A 49 -2.21 10.92 10.86
N LYS A 50 -2.31 11.37 12.10
CA LYS A 50 -1.14 11.62 12.95
C LYS A 50 -0.65 10.31 13.54
N ASP A 51 0.63 10.01 13.37
CA ASP A 51 1.27 8.88 14.06
C ASP A 51 1.55 9.19 15.54
N GLU A 52 2.16 8.23 16.25
CA GLU A 52 2.50 8.35 17.67
C GLU A 52 3.46 9.52 17.98
N ASN A 53 4.20 9.99 16.98
CA ASN A 53 5.12 11.12 17.09
C ASN A 53 4.49 12.45 16.63
N GLY A 54 3.25 12.43 16.12
CA GLY A 54 2.56 13.61 15.58
C GLY A 54 2.91 13.92 14.12
N GLU A 55 3.55 12.99 13.40
CA GLU A 55 3.85 13.14 11.98
C GLU A 55 2.66 12.72 11.12
N ASP A 56 2.43 13.42 10.01
CA ASP A 56 1.37 13.06 9.07
C ASP A 56 1.74 11.81 8.27
N LYS A 57 0.86 10.82 8.27
CA LYS A 57 0.98 9.59 7.49
C LYS A 57 -0.26 9.42 6.63
N MET A 58 -0.07 9.04 5.36
CA MET A 58 -1.18 8.67 4.47
C MET A 58 -1.95 7.48 5.06
N ILE A 59 -3.26 7.42 4.84
CA ILE A 59 -4.06 6.30 5.35
C ILE A 59 -3.79 5.04 4.52
N LEU A 60 -3.54 3.92 5.20
CA LEU A 60 -3.40 2.60 4.61
C LEU A 60 -4.58 1.72 4.99
N ILE A 61 -5.34 1.25 3.99
CA ILE A 61 -6.48 0.35 4.16
C ILE A 61 -6.04 -1.07 3.76
N PRO A 62 -6.04 -2.05 4.68
CA PRO A 62 -5.74 -3.43 4.33
C PRO A 62 -6.73 -4.00 3.31
N ILE A 63 -6.22 -4.59 2.23
CA ILE A 63 -7.01 -5.26 1.19
C ILE A 63 -6.85 -6.78 1.32
N ALA A 64 -5.61 -7.26 1.45
CA ALA A 64 -5.30 -8.68 1.51
C ALA A 64 -4.04 -8.95 2.36
N ASP A 65 -3.96 -10.16 2.93
CA ASP A 65 -2.83 -10.57 3.77
C ASP A 65 -1.61 -11.06 2.99
N SER A 66 -1.73 -11.25 1.67
CA SER A 66 -0.65 -11.62 0.76
C SER A 66 -0.97 -11.20 -0.67
N PHE A 67 0.04 -11.19 -1.54
CA PHE A 67 -0.17 -10.94 -2.97
C PHE A 67 -1.00 -12.06 -3.63
N ASP A 68 -0.78 -13.31 -3.25
CA ASP A 68 -1.56 -14.44 -3.78
C ASP A 68 -3.04 -14.32 -3.41
N ALA A 69 -3.34 -13.98 -2.15
CA ALA A 69 -4.73 -13.77 -1.72
C ALA A 69 -5.40 -12.61 -2.47
N PHE A 70 -4.65 -11.55 -2.78
CA PHE A 70 -5.14 -10.46 -3.61
C PHE A 70 -5.45 -10.94 -5.05
N MET A 71 -4.58 -11.74 -5.66
CA MET A 71 -4.82 -12.29 -7.00
C MET A 71 -6.03 -13.24 -7.04
N ASP A 72 -6.21 -14.06 -6.00
CA ASP A 72 -7.37 -14.93 -5.85
C ASP A 72 -8.69 -14.14 -5.78
N MET A 73 -8.68 -12.95 -5.17
CA MET A 73 -9.85 -12.06 -5.12
C MET A 73 -10.20 -11.47 -6.49
N LEU A 74 -9.20 -11.24 -7.35
CA LEU A 74 -9.40 -10.66 -8.69
C LEU A 74 -9.79 -11.70 -9.72
N TYR A 75 -9.40 -12.95 -9.50
CA TYR A 75 -9.69 -14.05 -10.40
C TYR A 75 -11.18 -14.42 -10.38
N ASP A 76 -11.83 -14.33 -11.54
CA ASP A 76 -13.19 -14.83 -11.75
C ASP A 76 -13.15 -16.05 -12.69
N PRO A 77 -13.29 -17.28 -12.16
CA PRO A 77 -13.26 -18.50 -12.98
C PRO A 77 -14.41 -18.60 -13.99
N LYS A 78 -15.43 -17.73 -13.91
CA LYS A 78 -16.59 -17.75 -14.81
C LYS A 78 -16.47 -16.82 -16.02
N LYS A 79 -15.37 -16.07 -16.15
CA LYS A 79 -15.13 -15.17 -17.30
C LYS A 79 -14.48 -15.83 -18.51
N GLU A 80 -14.21 -17.13 -18.46
CA GLU A 80 -13.94 -17.93 -19.66
C GLU A 80 -15.27 -18.38 -20.28
N GLY A 81 -15.88 -17.50 -21.08
CA GLY A 81 -17.11 -17.75 -21.84
C GLY A 81 -17.03 -17.13 -23.23
#